data_AF-A0A561TRJ3-F1
#
_entry.id   AF-A0A561TRJ3-F1
#
_cell.length_a   1.000
_cell.length_b   1.000
_cell.length_c   1.000
_cell.angle_alpha   90.00
_cell.angle_beta   90.00
_cell.angle_gamma   90.00
#
_symmetry.space_group_name_H-M   'P 1'
#
loop_
_entity.id
_entity.type
_entity.pdbx_description
1 polymer ?
#
loop_
_entity_poly.entity_id
_entity_poly.type
_entity_poly.pdbx_seq_one_letter_code
_entity_poly.pdbx_strand_id
1 'polypeptide(L)'
;MDFVTPRELDADAITRTIADFADAARNAIAAGFDGVELHGANGYLIHQFLAPHTNRRTDDWGGDVNGRVRFGLEVAAAVAAAIGGHRTGFRISPGNPYNDIAETDAADVENTYTTLVGRLGELNLAYLHMIEGPDRTLTTRLRKTWPATFVLNPFTHPEPTGPDALTLVEDGTTDMVAFGALFLANPDLPARLAANGPFNTPDPSTFYGGDHHGYTDYPGLLDPDLPSEDIRTGNPR
;
A
#
# COMPACT_ATOMS: atom_id res chain seq x y z
N MET A 1 15.64 10.42 -14.55
CA MET A 1 14.65 11.35 -15.12
C MET A 1 14.94 12.72 -14.53
N ASP A 2 14.83 13.77 -15.33
CA ASP A 2 14.90 15.14 -14.82
C ASP A 2 13.52 15.51 -14.29
N PHE A 3 13.44 16.04 -13.07
CA PHE A 3 12.18 16.47 -12.46
C PHE A 3 12.12 18.00 -12.45
N VAL A 4 10.97 18.56 -12.83
CA VAL A 4 10.75 20.00 -12.71
C VAL A 4 10.37 20.37 -11.28
N THR A 5 10.68 21.58 -10.85
CA THR A 5 10.21 22.11 -9.56
C THR A 5 8.68 22.14 -9.55
N PRO A 6 8.00 21.47 -8.59
CA PRO A 6 6.55 21.46 -8.53
C PRO A 6 6.01 22.83 -8.11
N ARG A 7 4.75 23.10 -8.47
CA ARG A 7 4.00 24.25 -7.95
C ARG A 7 3.22 23.82 -6.71
N GLU A 8 3.45 24.52 -5.59
CA GLU A 8 2.66 24.32 -4.38
C GLU A 8 1.18 24.61 -4.63
N LEU A 9 0.29 23.71 -4.17
CA LEU A 9 -1.16 23.88 -4.31
C LEU A 9 -1.65 25.03 -3.42
N ASP A 10 -2.47 25.92 -3.96
CA ASP A 10 -3.25 26.87 -3.14
C ASP A 10 -4.46 26.17 -2.50
N ALA A 11 -5.12 26.83 -1.54
CA ALA A 11 -6.25 26.25 -0.81
C ALA A 11 -7.39 25.80 -1.73
N ASP A 12 -7.71 26.59 -2.76
CA ASP A 12 -8.75 26.23 -3.73
C ASP A 12 -8.34 25.00 -4.56
N ALA A 13 -7.06 24.89 -4.92
CA ALA A 13 -6.52 23.73 -5.61
C ALA A 13 -6.58 22.48 -4.74
N ILE A 14 -6.28 22.59 -3.44
CA ILE A 14 -6.43 21.48 -2.49
C ILE A 14 -7.89 21.01 -2.44
N THR A 15 -8.85 21.92 -2.29
CA THR A 15 -10.28 21.57 -2.27
C THR A 15 -10.72 20.92 -3.58
N ARG A 16 -10.28 21.44 -4.73
CA ARG A 16 -10.55 20.80 -6.03
C ARG A 16 -9.96 19.40 -6.11
N THR A 17 -8.70 19.21 -5.68
CA THR A 17 -8.06 17.90 -5.69
C THR A 17 -8.78 16.89 -4.80
N ILE A 18 -9.27 17.30 -3.62
CA ILE A 18 -10.11 16.43 -2.77
C ILE A 18 -11.38 16.00 -3.52
N ALA A 19 -12.04 16.92 -4.23
CA ALA A 19 -13.20 16.60 -5.06
C ALA A 19 -12.83 15.65 -6.21
N ASP A 20 -11.68 15.85 -6.86
CA ASP A 20 -11.19 14.99 -7.95
C ASP A 20 -11.00 13.54 -7.48
N PHE A 21 -10.50 13.31 -6.25
CA PHE A 21 -10.42 11.96 -5.66
C PHE A 21 -11.82 11.32 -5.49
N ALA A 22 -12.80 12.09 -5.01
CA ALA A 22 -14.17 11.62 -4.85
C ALA A 22 -14.85 11.31 -6.20
N ASP A 23 -14.61 12.13 -7.22
CA ASP A 23 -15.08 11.90 -8.58
C ASP A 23 -14.42 10.65 -9.20
N ALA A 24 -13.11 10.50 -9.03
CA ALA A 24 -12.39 9.30 -9.47
C ALA A 24 -12.95 8.03 -8.80
N ALA A 25 -13.25 8.10 -7.50
CA ALA A 25 -13.86 6.99 -6.78
C ALA A 25 -15.27 6.64 -7.31
N ARG A 26 -16.11 7.64 -7.60
CA ARG A 26 -17.42 7.42 -8.25
C ARG A 26 -17.26 6.74 -9.62
N ASN A 27 -16.29 7.19 -10.41
CA ASN A 27 -16.00 6.62 -11.71
C ASN A 27 -15.51 5.16 -11.60
N ALA A 28 -14.67 4.84 -10.61
CA ALA A 28 -14.24 3.47 -10.35
C ALA A 28 -15.43 2.54 -10.03
N ILE A 29 -16.34 2.97 -9.16
CA ILE A 29 -17.56 2.20 -8.87
C ILE A 29 -18.44 2.05 -10.13
N ALA A 30 -18.59 3.11 -10.92
CA ALA A 30 -19.35 3.05 -12.17
C ALA A 30 -18.71 2.12 -13.22
N ALA A 31 -17.38 1.97 -13.18
CA ALA A 31 -16.63 1.04 -14.02
C ALA A 31 -16.70 -0.42 -13.54
N GLY A 32 -17.31 -0.69 -12.38
CA GLY A 32 -17.53 -2.04 -11.85
C GLY A 32 -16.51 -2.51 -10.82
N PHE A 33 -15.65 -1.63 -10.29
CA PHE A 33 -14.79 -1.98 -9.16
C PHE A 33 -15.61 -2.18 -7.88
N ASP A 34 -15.22 -3.14 -7.05
CA ASP A 34 -15.84 -3.39 -5.74
C ASP A 34 -15.58 -2.27 -4.72
N GLY A 35 -14.47 -1.56 -4.89
CA GLY A 35 -14.02 -0.47 -4.03
C GLY A 35 -12.76 0.21 -4.57
N VAL A 36 -12.18 1.11 -3.78
CA VAL A 36 -10.96 1.84 -4.12
C VAL A 36 -9.96 1.81 -2.96
N GLU A 37 -8.66 1.87 -3.27
CA GLU A 37 -7.60 2.09 -2.29
C GLU A 37 -7.01 3.49 -2.49
N LEU A 38 -7.03 4.32 -1.44
CA LEU A 38 -6.36 5.62 -1.45
C LEU A 38 -4.85 5.45 -1.27
N HIS A 39 -4.07 5.97 -2.22
CA HIS A 39 -2.62 5.84 -2.18
C HIS A 39 -1.97 6.96 -1.34
N GLY A 40 -1.88 6.73 -0.03
CA GLY A 40 -1.18 7.58 0.96
C GLY A 40 0.27 7.19 1.24
N ALA A 41 0.96 6.63 0.25
CA ALA A 41 2.26 5.96 0.42
C ALA A 41 3.26 6.34 -0.68
N ASN A 42 4.50 5.87 -0.56
CA ASN A 42 5.53 5.85 -1.62
C ASN A 42 5.84 7.21 -2.26
N GLY A 43 5.89 8.29 -1.48
CA GLY A 43 6.23 9.62 -1.95
C GLY A 43 5.24 10.26 -2.94
N TYR A 44 4.02 9.72 -3.09
CA TYR A 44 2.96 10.36 -3.88
C TYR A 44 2.22 11.43 -3.08
N LEU A 45 1.30 12.16 -3.73
CA LEU A 45 0.73 13.41 -3.24
C LEU A 45 0.26 13.36 -1.78
N ILE A 46 -0.53 12.37 -1.38
CA ILE A 46 -0.99 12.28 0.02
C ILE A 46 0.21 12.11 0.97
N HIS A 47 1.16 11.21 0.66
CA HIS A 47 2.37 11.02 1.46
C HIS A 47 3.24 12.29 1.47
N GLN A 48 3.31 13.04 0.37
CA GLN A 48 4.01 14.33 0.31
C GLN A 48 3.45 15.35 1.31
N PHE A 49 2.14 15.34 1.58
CA PHE A 49 1.53 16.16 2.64
C PHE A 49 1.87 15.65 4.05
N LEU A 50 1.97 14.32 4.25
CA LEU A 50 2.28 13.73 5.55
C LEU A 50 3.72 14.03 6.02
N ALA A 51 4.69 13.95 5.10
CA ALA A 51 6.10 14.03 5.44
C ALA A 51 6.59 15.48 5.61
N PRO A 52 7.31 15.81 6.70
CA PRO A 52 7.85 17.15 6.92
C PRO A 52 8.96 17.54 5.93
N HIS A 53 9.57 16.56 5.23
CA HIS A 53 10.56 16.83 4.19
C HIS A 53 9.96 17.55 2.98
N THR A 54 8.76 17.13 2.57
CA THR A 54 8.07 17.60 1.35
C THR A 54 6.98 18.62 1.66
N ASN A 55 6.32 18.55 2.82
CA ASN A 55 5.34 19.53 3.24
C ASN A 55 6.00 20.63 4.08
N ARG A 56 6.33 21.75 3.43
CA ARG A 56 6.95 22.94 4.05
C ARG A 56 5.95 24.09 4.24
N ARG A 57 4.65 23.79 4.11
CA ARG A 57 3.59 24.80 4.21
C ARG A 57 3.53 25.37 5.63
N THR A 58 3.06 26.61 5.72
CA THR A 58 2.81 27.34 6.97
C THR A 58 1.33 27.67 7.19
N ASP A 59 0.46 27.10 6.36
CA ASP A 59 -0.99 27.23 6.47
C ASP A 59 -1.60 25.97 7.13
N ASP A 60 -2.93 25.89 7.18
CA ASP A 60 -3.64 24.81 7.86
C ASP A 60 -3.46 23.40 7.24
N TRP A 61 -2.71 23.29 6.13
CA TRP A 61 -2.42 22.03 5.45
C TRP A 61 -0.98 21.55 5.68
N GLY A 62 -0.23 22.20 6.57
CA GLY A 62 1.12 21.80 6.96
C GLY A 62 1.52 22.37 8.31
N GLY A 63 2.82 22.56 8.50
CA GLY A 63 3.37 22.94 9.80
C GLY A 63 3.38 21.75 10.77
N ASP A 64 2.38 21.66 11.64
CA ASP A 64 2.29 20.61 12.64
C ASP A 64 1.71 19.30 12.09
N VAL A 65 1.69 18.25 12.91
CA VAL A 65 1.13 16.95 12.53
C VAL A 65 -0.32 17.07 12.09
N ASN A 66 -1.14 17.89 12.76
CA ASN A 66 -2.56 18.02 12.43
C ASN A 66 -2.76 18.62 11.03
N GLY A 67 -2.00 19.65 10.68
CA GLY A 67 -2.02 20.24 9.34
C GLY A 67 -1.56 19.25 8.27
N ARG A 68 -0.48 18.50 8.54
CA ARG A 68 0.08 17.52 7.58
C ARG A 68 -0.85 16.34 7.30
N VAL A 69 -1.53 15.80 8.32
CA VAL A 69 -2.48 14.68 8.12
C VAL A 69 -3.80 15.13 7.49
N ARG A 70 -4.13 16.43 7.56
CA ARG A 70 -5.42 16.98 7.16
C ARG A 70 -5.81 16.61 5.73
N PHE A 71 -4.89 16.78 4.78
CA PHE A 71 -5.17 16.47 3.37
C PHE A 71 -5.57 15.00 3.18
N GLY A 72 -4.80 14.06 3.74
CA GLY A 72 -5.12 12.63 3.66
C GLY A 72 -6.47 12.28 4.32
N LEU A 73 -6.77 12.90 5.46
CA LEU A 73 -8.05 12.71 6.17
C LEU A 73 -9.24 13.26 5.38
N GLU A 74 -9.12 14.46 4.79
CA GLU A 74 -10.19 15.06 4.00
C GLU A 74 -10.43 14.31 2.69
N VAL A 75 -9.37 13.81 2.04
CA VAL A 75 -9.49 12.90 0.88
C VAL A 75 -10.24 11.62 1.28
N ALA A 76 -9.83 10.98 2.39
CA ALA A 76 -10.49 9.77 2.87
C ALA A 76 -11.96 9.98 3.21
N ALA A 77 -12.29 11.08 3.88
CA ALA A 77 -13.66 11.42 4.23
C ALA A 77 -14.51 11.70 2.98
N ALA A 78 -13.98 12.45 1.99
CA ALA A 78 -14.69 12.75 0.76
C ALA A 78 -14.97 11.50 -0.07
N VAL A 79 -14.00 10.58 -0.19
CA VAL A 79 -14.18 9.30 -0.89
C VAL A 79 -15.13 8.38 -0.14
N ALA A 80 -14.98 8.23 1.18
CA ALA A 80 -15.89 7.44 2.00
C ALA A 80 -17.33 7.98 1.95
N ALA A 81 -17.53 9.30 1.86
CA ALA A 81 -18.85 9.89 1.66
C ALA A 81 -19.40 9.61 0.25
N ALA A 82 -18.55 9.58 -0.77
CA ALA A 82 -18.95 9.36 -2.15
C ALA A 82 -19.35 7.91 -2.47
N ILE A 83 -18.64 6.92 -1.91
CA ILE A 83 -18.80 5.50 -2.26
C ILE A 83 -19.02 4.57 -1.06
N GLY A 84 -18.94 5.09 0.17
CA GLY A 84 -19.01 4.33 1.41
C GLY A 84 -17.63 3.96 1.96
N GLY A 85 -17.43 4.12 3.27
CA GLY A 85 -16.20 3.70 3.97
C GLY A 85 -15.90 2.21 3.77
N HIS A 86 -16.92 1.35 3.83
CA HIS A 86 -16.81 -0.10 3.59
C HIS A 86 -16.33 -0.49 2.16
N ARG A 87 -16.21 0.47 1.24
CA ARG A 87 -15.62 0.29 -0.11
C ARG A 87 -14.32 1.06 -0.31
N THR A 88 -13.79 1.64 0.76
CA THR A 88 -12.62 2.52 0.72
C THR A 88 -11.52 1.93 1.60
N GLY A 89 -10.39 1.59 1.00
CA GLY A 89 -9.14 1.28 1.69
C GLY A 89 -8.20 2.48 1.73
N PHE A 90 -7.21 2.46 2.62
CA PHE A 90 -6.17 3.49 2.69
C PHE A 90 -4.80 2.85 2.84
N ARG A 91 -3.85 3.22 1.97
CA ARG A 91 -2.49 2.67 2.00
C ARG A 91 -1.47 3.67 2.53
N ILE A 92 -0.60 3.24 3.45
CA ILE A 92 0.47 4.04 4.07
C ILE A 92 1.83 3.34 3.96
N SER A 93 2.92 4.11 4.06
CA SER A 93 4.29 3.58 4.06
C SER A 93 5.22 4.36 5.00
N PRO A 94 5.03 4.26 6.34
CA PRO A 94 5.81 5.02 7.30
C PRO A 94 7.32 4.83 7.14
N GLY A 95 8.05 5.93 6.98
CA GLY A 95 9.51 5.92 6.86
C GLY A 95 10.05 5.35 5.55
N ASN A 96 9.20 5.01 4.57
CA ASN A 96 9.65 4.50 3.27
C ASN A 96 10.25 5.65 2.44
N PRO A 97 11.55 5.58 2.06
CA PRO A 97 12.23 6.66 1.35
C PRO A 97 11.98 6.69 -0.16
N TYR A 98 11.12 5.82 -0.69
CA TYR A 98 10.83 5.75 -2.12
C TYR A 98 10.33 7.11 -2.66
N ASN A 99 10.76 7.48 -3.88
CA ASN A 99 10.52 8.78 -4.50
C ASN A 99 11.14 9.99 -3.76
N ASP A 100 12.30 9.80 -3.12
CA ASP A 100 13.08 10.87 -2.46
C ASP A 100 12.31 11.59 -1.32
N ILE A 101 11.30 10.91 -0.77
CA ILE A 101 10.66 11.35 0.47
C ILE A 101 11.55 10.96 1.65
N ALA A 102 11.57 11.80 2.68
CA ALA A 102 12.40 11.55 3.86
C ALA A 102 11.60 11.83 5.14
N GLU A 103 11.54 10.83 6.01
CA GLU A 103 10.93 10.92 7.34
C GLU A 103 11.96 10.43 8.36
N THR A 104 12.94 11.30 8.68
CA THR A 104 14.14 10.91 9.44
C THR A 104 13.97 10.98 10.96
N ASP A 105 12.96 11.68 11.46
CA ASP A 105 12.65 11.75 12.89
C ASP A 105 11.61 10.68 13.24
N ALA A 106 12.06 9.63 13.93
CA ALA A 106 11.21 8.50 14.31
C ALA A 106 10.03 8.90 15.22
N ALA A 107 10.21 9.91 16.07
CA ALA A 107 9.13 10.38 16.94
C ALA A 107 8.06 11.13 16.14
N ASP A 108 8.48 11.92 15.15
CA ASP A 108 7.55 12.59 14.24
C ASP A 108 6.81 11.60 13.33
N VAL A 109 7.49 10.57 12.82
CA VAL A 109 6.88 9.46 12.07
C VAL A 109 5.81 8.79 12.92
N GLU A 110 6.17 8.34 14.13
CA GLU A 110 5.22 7.70 15.05
C GLU A 110 4.01 8.58 15.32
N ASN A 111 4.22 9.87 15.60
CA ASN A 111 3.15 10.81 15.89
C ASN A 111 2.24 11.05 14.66
N THR A 112 2.84 11.22 13.47
CA THR A 112 2.11 11.43 12.21
C THR A 112 1.20 10.25 11.90
N TYR A 113 1.73 9.03 11.92
CA TYR A 113 0.96 7.85 11.55
C TYR A 113 -0.01 7.39 12.63
N THR A 114 0.31 7.56 13.92
CA THR A 114 -0.66 7.30 15.00
C THR A 114 -1.84 8.27 14.93
N THR A 115 -1.58 9.56 14.66
CA THR A 115 -2.63 10.57 14.48
C THR A 115 -3.49 10.28 13.26
N LEU A 116 -2.86 10.00 12.10
CA LEU A 116 -3.56 9.68 10.86
C LEU A 116 -4.45 8.43 11.03
N VAL A 117 -3.87 7.31 11.50
CA VAL A 117 -4.59 6.04 11.64
C VAL A 117 -5.72 6.13 12.66
N GLY A 118 -5.50 6.83 13.78
CA GLY A 118 -6.54 7.04 14.79
C GLY A 118 -7.77 7.76 14.22
N ARG A 119 -7.56 8.80 13.40
CA ARG A 119 -8.66 9.57 12.79
C ARG A 119 -9.28 8.88 11.58
N LEU A 120 -8.51 8.15 10.77
CA LEU A 120 -9.06 7.29 9.71
C LEU A 120 -9.97 6.19 10.29
N GLY A 121 -9.67 5.70 11.49
CA GLY A 121 -10.49 4.68 12.17
C GLY A 121 -11.93 5.13 12.46
N GLU A 122 -12.21 6.43 12.45
CA GLU A 122 -13.55 7.01 12.64
C GLU A 122 -14.42 6.93 11.37
N LEU A 123 -13.82 6.64 10.20
CA LEU A 123 -14.49 6.69 8.89
C LEU A 123 -15.08 5.35 8.42
N ASN A 124 -14.98 4.29 9.25
CA ASN A 124 -15.45 2.94 8.92
C ASN A 124 -14.91 2.44 7.56
N LEU A 125 -13.60 2.63 7.33
CA LEU A 125 -12.92 2.19 6.12
C LEU A 125 -12.85 0.66 6.06
N ALA A 126 -12.82 0.10 4.84
CA ALA A 126 -12.75 -1.34 4.62
C ALA A 126 -11.48 -1.95 5.21
N TYR A 127 -10.34 -1.30 4.99
CA TYR A 127 -9.05 -1.74 5.50
C TYR A 127 -8.02 -0.60 5.55
N LEU A 128 -6.99 -0.80 6.37
CA LEU A 128 -5.73 -0.06 6.30
C LEU A 128 -4.69 -1.01 5.70
N HIS A 129 -3.94 -0.54 4.70
CA HIS A 129 -2.86 -1.28 4.06
C HIS A 129 -1.53 -0.61 4.40
N MET A 130 -0.68 -1.27 5.18
CA MET A 130 0.63 -0.74 5.55
C MET A 130 1.73 -1.42 4.74
N ILE A 131 2.53 -0.63 4.03
CA ILE A 131 3.87 -1.05 3.61
C ILE A 131 4.77 -0.85 4.82
N GLU A 132 5.32 -1.95 5.31
CA GLU A 132 6.08 -1.96 6.53
C GLU A 132 7.51 -1.47 6.34
N GLY A 133 8.01 -0.71 7.32
CA GLY A 133 9.41 -0.36 7.46
C GLY A 133 10.14 -1.29 8.44
N PRO A 134 11.42 -1.05 8.72
CA PRO A 134 12.20 -1.91 9.61
C PRO A 134 11.74 -1.91 11.09
N ASP A 135 10.93 -0.94 11.51
CA ASP A 135 10.39 -0.87 12.88
C ASP A 135 9.01 -1.54 13.01
N ARG A 136 9.01 -2.80 13.46
CA ARG A 136 7.81 -3.58 13.79
C ARG A 136 7.00 -3.02 14.95
N THR A 137 7.61 -2.20 15.81
CA THR A 137 6.95 -1.60 16.97
C THR A 137 5.83 -0.66 16.52
N LEU A 138 6.10 0.16 15.50
CA LEU A 138 5.09 1.01 14.89
C LEU A 138 3.94 0.17 14.28
N THR A 139 4.25 -0.87 13.50
CA THR A 139 3.23 -1.79 12.95
C THR A 139 2.31 -2.33 14.04
N THR A 140 2.90 -2.83 15.12
CA THR A 140 2.15 -3.40 16.26
C THR A 140 1.26 -2.36 16.94
N ARG A 141 1.73 -1.12 17.06
CA ARG A 141 0.95 -0.01 17.63
C ARG A 141 -0.23 0.35 16.72
N LEU A 142 0.01 0.52 15.42
CA LEU A 142 -1.04 0.86 14.46
C LEU A 142 -2.09 -0.27 14.35
N ARG A 143 -1.67 -1.54 14.36
CA ARG A 143 -2.57 -2.70 14.37
C ARG A 143 -3.54 -2.67 15.55
N LYS A 144 -3.06 -2.29 16.75
CA LYS A 144 -3.87 -2.19 17.98
C LYS A 144 -4.89 -1.06 17.94
N THR A 145 -4.59 0.03 17.24
CA THR A 145 -5.49 1.21 17.14
C THR A 145 -6.50 1.06 16.01
N TRP A 146 -6.16 0.32 14.95
CA TRP A 146 -7.03 0.16 13.79
C TRP A 146 -8.22 -0.78 14.07
N PRO A 147 -9.47 -0.33 13.87
CA PRO A 147 -10.65 -1.09 14.27
C PRO A 147 -11.15 -2.12 13.24
N ALA A 148 -10.60 -2.12 12.03
CA ALA A 148 -11.04 -2.94 10.91
C ALA A 148 -9.92 -3.86 10.39
N THR A 149 -10.06 -4.39 9.17
CA THR A 149 -9.04 -5.23 8.53
C THR A 149 -7.73 -4.48 8.37
N PHE A 150 -6.64 -5.07 8.87
CA PHE A 150 -5.28 -4.58 8.72
C PHE A 150 -4.53 -5.46 7.72
N VAL A 151 -4.20 -4.89 6.56
CA VAL A 151 -3.42 -5.53 5.50
C VAL A 151 -1.96 -5.09 5.65
N LEU A 152 -1.04 -6.04 5.67
CA LEU A 152 0.39 -5.76 5.78
C LEU A 152 1.11 -6.22 4.52
N ASN A 153 1.88 -5.32 3.94
CA ASN A 153 2.98 -5.66 3.04
C ASN A 153 4.26 -5.62 3.89
N PRO A 154 4.75 -6.80 4.35
CA PRO A 154 5.79 -6.86 5.37
C PRO A 154 7.16 -6.45 4.85
N PHE A 155 8.00 -5.97 5.75
CA PHE A 155 9.37 -5.56 5.43
C PHE A 155 10.26 -6.80 5.27
N THR A 156 10.45 -7.26 4.03
CA THR A 156 11.25 -8.45 3.69
C THR A 156 12.52 -8.13 2.90
N HIS A 157 12.88 -6.84 2.78
CA HIS A 157 14.03 -6.39 2.00
C HIS A 157 15.33 -7.15 2.37
N PRO A 158 16.14 -7.58 1.39
CA PRO A 158 16.03 -7.29 -0.06
C PRO A 158 15.08 -8.21 -0.83
N GLU A 159 14.55 -9.24 -0.18
CA GLU A 159 13.77 -10.27 -0.84
C GLU A 159 12.30 -9.85 -1.05
N PRO A 160 11.65 -10.34 -2.12
CA PRO A 160 10.20 -10.29 -2.23
C PRO A 160 9.52 -10.93 -1.02
N THR A 161 8.32 -10.45 -0.68
CA THR A 161 7.49 -11.12 0.33
C THR A 161 7.22 -12.56 -0.10
N GLY A 162 7.66 -13.50 0.73
CA GLY A 162 7.56 -14.95 0.50
C GLY A 162 6.54 -15.64 1.40
N PRO A 163 6.33 -16.96 1.23
CA PRO A 163 5.32 -17.74 1.96
C PRO A 163 5.47 -17.67 3.48
N ASP A 164 6.69 -17.51 4.01
CA ASP A 164 6.95 -17.39 5.44
C ASP A 164 6.22 -16.21 6.09
N ALA A 165 5.87 -15.18 5.30
CA ALA A 165 5.10 -14.04 5.77
C ALA A 165 3.68 -14.42 6.24
N LEU A 166 3.14 -15.57 5.83
CA LEU A 166 1.82 -16.03 6.28
C LEU A 166 1.78 -16.29 7.80
N THR A 167 2.93 -16.52 8.44
CA THR A 167 3.03 -16.64 9.90
C THR A 167 2.57 -15.38 10.65
N LEU A 168 2.64 -14.21 9.99
CA LEU A 168 2.19 -12.91 10.53
C LEU A 168 0.65 -12.82 10.67
N VAL A 169 -0.08 -13.69 9.98
CA VAL A 169 -1.53 -13.83 10.19
C VAL A 169 -1.79 -14.66 11.44
N GLU A 170 -1.08 -15.77 11.58
CA GLU A 170 -1.24 -16.70 12.72
C GLU A 170 -0.85 -16.08 14.06
N ASP A 171 0.18 -15.22 14.08
CA ASP A 171 0.61 -14.52 15.30
C ASP A 171 -0.23 -13.24 15.61
N GLY A 172 -1.18 -12.90 14.74
CA GLY A 172 -2.07 -11.75 14.90
C GLY A 172 -1.47 -10.39 14.56
N THR A 173 -0.27 -10.35 13.96
CA THR A 173 0.36 -9.10 13.50
C THR A 173 -0.49 -8.41 12.44
N THR A 174 -1.16 -9.16 11.57
CA THR A 174 -2.01 -8.64 10.50
C THR A 174 -3.18 -9.57 10.21
N ASP A 175 -4.26 -9.06 9.61
CA ASP A 175 -5.37 -9.91 9.16
C ASP A 175 -5.13 -10.48 7.76
N MET A 176 -4.32 -9.80 6.94
CA MET A 176 -4.01 -10.18 5.55
C MET A 176 -2.58 -9.78 5.19
N VAL A 177 -1.90 -10.60 4.40
CA VAL A 177 -0.58 -10.29 3.82
C VAL A 177 -0.73 -9.94 2.35
N ALA A 178 -0.13 -8.83 1.93
CA ALA A 178 -0.07 -8.42 0.53
C ALA A 178 1.24 -8.89 -0.14
N PHE A 179 1.11 -9.48 -1.33
CA PHE A 179 2.22 -9.97 -2.15
C PHE A 179 2.29 -9.19 -3.46
N GLY A 180 3.45 -8.61 -3.76
CA GLY A 180 3.70 -7.86 -5.00
C GLY A 180 4.37 -8.72 -6.08
N ALA A 181 5.70 -8.71 -6.10
CA ALA A 181 6.49 -9.41 -7.12
C ALA A 181 6.18 -10.91 -7.21
N LEU A 182 5.93 -11.58 -6.08
CA LEU A 182 5.57 -13.01 -6.10
C LEU A 182 4.22 -13.25 -6.81
N PHE A 183 3.25 -12.34 -6.66
CA PHE A 183 1.96 -12.45 -7.34
C PHE A 183 2.09 -12.15 -8.84
N LEU A 184 2.92 -11.18 -9.21
CA LEU A 184 3.21 -10.87 -10.62
C LEU A 184 3.67 -12.13 -11.38
N ALA A 185 4.58 -12.90 -10.79
CA ALA A 185 5.12 -14.10 -11.41
C ALA A 185 4.21 -15.34 -11.29
N ASN A 186 3.22 -15.33 -10.39
CA ASN A 186 2.43 -16.50 -10.04
C ASN A 186 0.93 -16.13 -10.10
N PRO A 187 0.27 -16.26 -11.26
CA PRO A 187 -1.13 -15.86 -11.41
C PRO A 187 -2.08 -16.63 -10.49
N ASP A 188 -1.68 -17.83 -10.08
CA ASP A 188 -2.37 -18.72 -9.15
C ASP A 188 -1.69 -18.79 -7.77
N LEU A 189 -1.02 -17.70 -7.35
CA LEU A 189 -0.28 -17.63 -6.08
C LEU A 189 -1.02 -18.19 -4.87
N PRO A 190 -2.33 -17.94 -4.63
CA PRO A 190 -3.04 -18.52 -3.49
C PRO A 190 -2.99 -20.06 -3.45
N ALA A 191 -3.14 -20.72 -4.61
CA ALA A 191 -3.07 -22.17 -4.69
C ALA A 191 -1.64 -22.67 -4.42
N ARG A 192 -0.62 -21.96 -4.94
CA ARG A 192 0.79 -22.27 -4.69
C ARG A 192 1.16 -22.09 -3.22
N LEU A 193 0.70 -21.03 -2.57
CA LEU A 193 0.92 -20.82 -1.13
C LEU A 193 0.31 -21.96 -0.32
N ALA A 194 -0.91 -22.39 -0.64
CA ALA A 194 -1.57 -23.52 0.03
C ALA A 194 -0.85 -24.87 -0.18
N ALA A 195 -0.22 -25.05 -1.35
CA ALA A 195 0.58 -26.24 -1.68
C ALA A 195 2.06 -26.15 -1.25
N ASN A 196 2.49 -25.00 -0.71
CA ASN A 196 3.88 -24.67 -0.44
C ASN A 196 4.81 -24.77 -1.67
N GLY A 197 4.33 -24.26 -2.81
CA GLY A 197 5.04 -24.21 -4.09
C GLY A 197 4.62 -25.29 -5.08
N PRO A 198 5.35 -25.44 -6.21
CA PRO A 198 6.48 -24.61 -6.63
C PRO A 198 6.08 -23.16 -6.94
N PHE A 199 7.03 -22.22 -6.93
CA PHE A 199 6.82 -20.81 -7.27
C PHE A 199 7.65 -20.42 -8.50
N ASN A 200 7.04 -19.70 -9.43
CA ASN A 200 7.75 -19.05 -10.52
C ASN A 200 8.62 -17.90 -9.96
N THR A 201 9.76 -17.65 -10.62
CA THR A 201 10.65 -16.54 -10.28
C THR A 201 10.23 -15.25 -11.00
N PRO A 202 10.01 -14.14 -10.30
CA PRO A 202 9.78 -12.85 -10.93
C PRO A 202 10.99 -12.39 -11.75
N ASP A 203 10.75 -11.80 -12.91
CA ASP A 203 11.78 -11.18 -13.76
C ASP A 203 11.69 -9.65 -13.64
N PRO A 204 12.60 -9.00 -12.89
CA PRO A 204 12.56 -7.55 -12.72
C PRO A 204 12.76 -6.77 -14.02
N SER A 205 13.32 -7.38 -15.07
CA SER A 205 13.56 -6.69 -16.34
C SER A 205 12.28 -6.39 -17.12
N THR A 206 11.16 -7.05 -16.77
CA THR A 206 9.87 -6.91 -17.44
C THR A 206 8.80 -6.20 -16.59
N PHE A 207 9.14 -5.69 -15.40
CA PHE A 207 8.14 -5.08 -14.49
C PHE A 207 7.48 -3.81 -15.04
N TYR A 208 8.16 -3.09 -15.94
CA TYR A 208 7.70 -1.79 -16.43
C TYR A 208 7.82 -1.69 -17.95
N GLY A 209 6.73 -1.26 -18.60
CA GLY A 209 6.65 -1.15 -20.06
C GLY A 209 6.47 -2.51 -20.73
N GLY A 210 6.89 -2.63 -21.99
CA GLY A 210 6.86 -3.90 -22.72
C GLY A 210 5.50 -4.29 -23.30
N ASP A 211 5.25 -5.60 -23.37
CA ASP A 211 4.04 -6.23 -23.90
C ASP A 211 3.55 -7.36 -22.97
N HIS A 212 3.01 -8.46 -23.50
CA HIS A 212 2.59 -9.63 -22.73
C HIS A 212 3.73 -10.36 -21.99
N HIS A 213 4.98 -10.20 -22.40
CA HIS A 213 6.13 -10.90 -21.83
C HIS A 213 6.48 -10.46 -20.42
N GLY A 214 6.53 -11.41 -19.48
CA GLY A 214 6.70 -11.16 -18.05
C GLY A 214 5.50 -10.45 -17.43
N TYR A 215 4.32 -10.55 -18.05
CA TYR A 215 3.07 -9.94 -17.57
C TYR A 215 1.92 -10.95 -17.57
N THR A 216 1.59 -11.55 -18.72
CA THR A 216 0.49 -12.52 -18.86
C THR A 216 0.94 -13.91 -19.30
N ASP A 217 2.24 -14.13 -19.49
CA ASP A 217 2.84 -15.39 -19.95
C ASP A 217 3.53 -16.19 -18.83
N TYR A 218 3.39 -15.77 -17.56
CA TYR A 218 3.78 -16.62 -16.43
C TYR A 218 2.85 -17.84 -16.32
N PRO A 219 3.37 -19.08 -16.30
CA PRO A 219 2.54 -20.28 -16.30
C PRO A 219 1.85 -20.50 -14.95
N GLY A 220 0.62 -21.01 -14.97
CA GLY A 220 -0.09 -21.51 -13.78
C GLY A 220 0.26 -22.98 -13.47
N LEU A 221 -0.04 -23.47 -12.27
CA LEU A 221 0.22 -24.87 -11.86
C LEU A 221 -0.44 -25.92 -12.76
N LEU A 222 -1.55 -25.58 -13.40
CA LEU A 222 -2.32 -26.46 -14.28
C LEU A 222 -2.00 -26.26 -15.77
N ASP A 223 -0.97 -25.48 -16.09
CA ASP A 223 -0.55 -25.26 -17.47
C ASP A 223 0.09 -26.56 -18.02
N PRO A 224 -0.49 -27.18 -19.08
CA PRO A 224 0.00 -28.44 -19.63
C PRO A 224 1.41 -28.35 -20.21
N ASP A 225 1.93 -27.14 -20.47
CA ASP A 225 3.27 -26.91 -21.00
C ASP A 225 4.34 -26.75 -19.90
N LEU A 226 3.99 -26.90 -18.61
CA LEU A 226 4.98 -27.03 -17.54
C LEU A 226 5.81 -28.31 -17.73
N PRO A 227 7.13 -28.22 -17.93
CA PRO A 227 7.97 -29.41 -17.97
C PRO A 227 7.83 -30.18 -16.65
N SER A 228 7.52 -31.47 -16.75
CA SER A 228 7.19 -32.37 -15.63
C SER A 228 8.30 -32.56 -14.57
N GLU A 229 9.46 -31.91 -14.72
CA GLU A 229 10.62 -32.07 -13.84
C GLU A 229 10.54 -31.21 -12.57
N ASP A 230 9.81 -30.07 -12.56
CA ASP A 230 9.76 -29.16 -11.40
C ASP A 230 8.71 -29.53 -10.33
N ILE A 231 7.93 -30.60 -10.56
CA ILE A 231 6.89 -31.06 -9.61
C ILE A 231 7.47 -31.99 -8.52
N ARG A 232 8.75 -32.38 -8.59
CA ARG A 232 9.34 -33.31 -7.62
C ARG A 232 10.74 -32.91 -7.19
N THR A 233 10.85 -32.18 -6.07
CA THR A 233 11.64 -32.59 -4.88
C THR A 233 11.54 -31.54 -3.78
N GLY A 234 10.46 -31.59 -2.99
CA GLY A 234 10.44 -31.05 -1.64
C GLY A 234 10.63 -32.20 -0.65
N ASN A 235 11.86 -32.65 -0.43
CA ASN A 235 12.18 -33.45 0.76
C ASN A 235 13.56 -33.03 1.29
N PRO A 236 13.66 -32.49 2.52
CA PRO A 236 14.94 -32.07 3.08
C PRO A 236 15.78 -33.30 3.46
N ARG A 237 17.09 -33.21 3.21
CA ARG A 237 18.10 -33.91 4.02
C ARG A 237 18.69 -32.92 5.01
#